data_AF-A0A922YW54-F1
#
_entry.id   AF-A0A922YW54-F1
#
_cell.length_a   1.000
_cell.length_b   1.000
_cell.length_c   1.000
_cell.angle_alpha   90.00
_cell.angle_beta   90.00
_cell.angle_gamma   90.00
#
_symmetry.space_group_name_H-M   'P 1'
#
loop_
_entity.id
_entity.type
_entity.pdbx_description
1 polymer ?
#
loop_
_entity_poly.entity_id
_entity_poly.type
_entity_poly.pdbx_seq_one_letter_code
_entity_poly.pdbx_strand_id
1 'polypeptide(L)' 'MFHGLDAQRLVALFLAGWALFNFPLLALWEHDTDVFGLPLFPLALFVVWALLIAALAWVMERSAWREKRATAADRKD' A
#
# COMPACT_ATOMS: atom_id res chain seq x y z
N MET A 1 -9.89 18.06 7.53
CA MET A 1 -9.28 18.22 6.20
C MET A 1 -8.07 17.30 6.12
N PHE A 2 -8.15 16.20 5.38
CA PHE A 2 -6.97 15.38 5.10
C PHE A 2 -5.94 16.29 4.43
N HIS A 3 -4.76 16.45 5.03
CA HIS A 3 -3.73 17.31 4.47
C HIS A 3 -3.32 16.68 3.13
N GLY A 4 -3.21 17.47 2.06
CA GLY A 4 -3.07 16.95 0.68
C GLY A 4 -1.99 15.87 0.49
N LEU A 5 -0.99 15.83 1.37
CA LEU A 5 0.06 14.82 1.41
C LEU A 5 -0.44 13.38 1.69
N ASP A 6 -1.47 13.20 2.53
CA ASP A 6 -2.02 11.89 2.86
C ASP A 6 -2.85 11.36 1.68
N ALA A 7 -3.70 12.22 1.11
CA ALA A 7 -4.46 11.91 -0.11
C ALA A 7 -3.54 11.61 -1.30
N GLN A 8 -2.45 12.37 -1.45
CA GLN A 8 -1.46 12.15 -2.52
C GLN A 8 -0.70 10.83 -2.34
N ARG A 9 -0.41 10.42 -1.09
CA ARG A 9 0.16 9.09 -0.80
C ARG A 9 -0.80 7.96 -1.13
N LEU A 10 -2.09 8.11 -0.81
CA LEU A 10 -3.14 7.17 -1.18
C LEU A 10 -3.27 7.05 -2.70
N VAL A 11 -3.26 8.16 -3.42
CA VAL A 11 -3.32 8.18 -4.90
C VAL A 11 -2.05 7.58 -5.52
N ALA A 12 -0.87 7.86 -4.96
CA ALA A 12 0.38 7.24 -5.42
C ALA A 12 0.38 5.72 -5.19
N LEU A 13 -0.14 5.25 -4.06
CA LEU A 13 -0.34 3.82 -3.79
C LEU A 13 -1.37 3.19 -4.72
N PHE A 14 -2.45 3.91 -5.00
CA PHE A 14 -3.47 3.47 -5.94
C PHE A 14 -2.88 3.36 -7.35
N LEU A 15 -2.15 4.36 -7.83
CA LEU A 15 -1.48 4.33 -9.13
C LEU A 15 -0.39 3.26 -9.19
N ALA A 16 0.35 3.04 -8.10
CA ALA A 16 1.34 1.97 -8.02
C ALA A 16 0.68 0.59 -8.09
N GLY A 17 -0.38 0.36 -7.32
CA GLY A 17 -1.18 -0.86 -7.39
C GLY A 17 -1.81 -1.05 -8.77
N TRP A 18 -2.38 0.00 -9.35
CA TRP A 18 -2.96 0.01 -10.69
C TRP A 18 -1.93 -0.31 -11.77
N ALA A 19 -0.74 0.28 -11.70
CA ALA A 19 0.36 -0.01 -12.63
C ALA A 19 0.83 -1.46 -12.51
N LEU A 20 0.80 -2.03 -11.30
CA LEU A 20 1.19 -3.41 -11.03
C LEU A 20 0.12 -4.42 -11.50
N PHE A 21 -1.16 -4.04 -11.39
CA PHE A 21 -2.30 -4.76 -11.98
C PHE A 21 -2.55 -4.42 -13.45
N ASN A 22 -1.65 -3.67 -14.10
CA ASN A 22 -1.82 -3.33 -15.50
C ASN A 22 -1.57 -4.56 -16.36
N PHE A 23 -2.45 -4.79 -17.34
CA PHE A 23 -2.42 -5.93 -18.27
C PHE A 23 -1.03 -6.25 -18.87
N PRO A 24 -0.18 -5.27 -19.25
CA PRO A 24 1.16 -5.54 -19.78
C PRO A 24 2.13 -6.12 -18.74
N LEU A 25 2.05 -5.69 -17.47
CA LEU A 25 2.89 -6.22 -16.40
C LEU A 25 2.39 -7.61 -15.96
N LEU A 26 1.08 -7.80 -15.93
CA LEU A 26 0.47 -9.10 -15.67
C LEU A 26 0.86 -10.12 -16.75
N ALA A 27 0.86 -9.71 -18.03
CA ALA A 27 1.32 -10.55 -19.13
C ALA A 27 2.82 -10.91 -19.03
N LEU A 28 3.63 -10.09 -18.34
CA LEU A 28 5.03 -10.39 -18.06
C LEU A 28 5.20 -11.43 -16.94
N TRP A 29 4.22 -11.51 -16.01
CA TRP A 29 4.16 -12.50 -14.94
C TRP A 29 3.41 -13.78 -15.33
N GLU A 30 2.76 -13.79 -16.50
CA GLU A 30 2.18 -14.96 -17.13
C GLU A 30 3.26 -15.85 -17.78
N HIS A 31 4.37 -16.04 -17.07
CA HIS A 31 5.35 -17.04 -17.42
C HIS A 31 5.01 -18.32 -16.66
N ASP A 32 5.04 -19.44 -17.39
CA ASP A 32 4.87 -20.82 -16.89
C ASP A 32 6.09 -21.29 -16.08
N THR A 33 6.58 -20.41 -15.22
CA THR A 33 7.71 -20.63 -14.33
C THR A 33 7.20 -20.82 -12.91
N ASP A 34 7.51 -21.98 -12.36
CA ASP A 34 7.27 -22.27 -10.96
C ASP A 34 8.48 -21.84 -10.14
N VAL A 35 8.23 -21.02 -9.12
CA VAL A 35 9.24 -20.67 -8.11
C VAL A 35 8.98 -21.54 -6.89
N PHE A 36 9.94 -22.40 -6.54
CA PHE A 36 9.78 -23.39 -5.46
C PHE A 36 8.57 -24.34 -5.63
N GLY A 37 8.13 -24.58 -6.87
CA GLY A 37 6.96 -25.42 -7.15
C GLY A 37 5.61 -24.70 -6.97
N LEU A 38 5.63 -23.37 -6.77
CA LEU A 38 4.44 -22.53 -6.74
C LEU A 38 4.42 -21.64 -7.99
N PRO A 39 3.25 -21.50 -8.63
CA PRO A 39 3.14 -20.64 -9.79
C PRO A 39 3.45 -19.19 -9.39
N LEU A 40 4.27 -18.53 -10.21
CA LEU A 40 4.74 -17.17 -9.97
C LEU A 40 3.59 -16.18 -9.83
N PHE A 41 2.52 -16.36 -10.61
CA PHE A 41 1.36 -15.48 -10.64
C PHE A 41 0.72 -15.26 -9.26
N PRO A 42 0.23 -16.30 -8.54
CA PRO A 42 -0.36 -16.10 -7.22
C PRO A 42 0.63 -15.61 -6.16
N LEU A 43 1.90 -16.05 -6.20
CA LEU A 43 2.92 -15.55 -5.27
C LEU A 43 3.08 -14.04 -5.39
N ALA A 44 3.20 -13.59 -6.63
CA ALA A 44 3.43 -12.21 -6.95
C ALA A 44 2.19 -11.35 -6.63
N LEU A 45 0.97 -11.85 -6.90
CA LEU A 45 -0.29 -11.27 -6.44
C LEU A 45 -0.32 -11.07 -4.92
N PHE A 46 0.08 -12.07 -4.14
CA PHE A 46 0.14 -11.97 -2.68
C PHE A 46 1.15 -10.91 -2.22
N VAL A 47 2.31 -10.80 -2.87
CA VAL A 47 3.32 -9.77 -2.56
C VAL A 47 2.78 -8.37 -2.83
N VAL A 48 2.14 -8.15 -3.98
CA VAL A 48 1.49 -6.86 -4.31
C VAL A 48 0.46 -6.49 -3.26
N TRP A 49 -0.37 -7.48 -2.89
CA TRP A 49 -1.43 -7.28 -1.91
C TRP A 49 -0.88 -6.94 -0.52
N ALA A 50 0.17 -7.65 -0.07
CA ALA A 50 0.84 -7.36 1.20
C ALA A 50 1.47 -5.96 1.23
N LEU A 51 2.09 -5.52 0.12
CA LEU A 51 2.62 -4.16 -0.01
C LEU A 51 1.53 -3.10 0.10
N LEU A 52 0.38 -3.33 -0.53
CA LEU A 52 -0.80 -2.46 -0.44
C LEU A 52 -1.27 -2.32 1.01
N ILE A 53 -1.41 -3.44 1.74
CA ILE A 53 -1.82 -3.44 3.14
C ILE A 53 -0.79 -2.72 4.02
N ALA A 54 0.50 -3.04 3.87
CA ALA A 54 1.57 -2.43 4.65
C ALA A 54 1.62 -0.91 4.43
N ALA A 55 1.43 -0.47 3.19
CA ALA A 55 1.41 0.95 2.86
C ALA A 55 0.16 1.65 3.41
N LEU A 56 -1.00 1.00 3.36
CA LEU A 56 -2.23 1.52 3.96
C LEU A 56 -2.08 1.65 5.49
N ALA A 57 -1.54 0.61 6.14
CA ALA A 57 -1.23 0.61 7.57
C ALA A 57 -0.26 1.75 7.92
N TRP A 58 0.80 1.94 7.13
CA TRP A 58 1.77 3.01 7.33
C TRP A 58 1.17 4.42 7.22
N VAL A 59 0.28 4.64 6.25
CA VAL A 59 -0.43 5.93 6.09
C VAL A 59 -1.35 6.16 7.29
N MET A 60 -2.14 5.15 7.67
CA MET A 60 -3.07 5.23 8.79
C MET A 60 -2.36 5.48 10.12
N GLU A 61 -1.24 4.81 10.36
CA GLU A 61 -0.45 4.99 11.57
C GLU A 61 0.09 6.42 11.67
N ARG A 62 0.60 7.01 10.57
CA ARG A 62 1.03 8.42 10.57
C ARG A 62 -0.08 9.41 10.88
N SER A 63 -1.31 9.17 10.43
CA SER A 63 -2.45 10.01 10.82
C SER A 63 -2.75 9.90 12.31
N ALA A 64 -2.73 8.68 12.87
CA ALA A 64 -3.03 8.45 14.28
C ALA A 64 -2.01 9.12 15.23
N TRP A 65 -0.72 9.17 14.86
CA TRP A 65 0.30 9.84 15.65
C TRP A 65 0.10 11.36 15.79
N ARG A 66 -0.53 12.02 14.81
CA ARG A 66 -0.83 13.47 14.89
C ARG A 66 -1.95 13.77 15.87
N GLU A 67 -2.99 12.95 15.88
CA GLU A 67 -4.18 13.15 16.72
C GLU A 67 -3.87 12.95 18.21
N LYS A 68 -3.00 11.96 18.54
CA LYS A 68 -2.53 11.74 19.93
C LYS A 68 -1.72 12.91 20.48
N ARG A 69 -0.98 13.65 19.63
CA ARG A 69 -0.21 14.83 20.07
C ARG A 69 -1.11 16.03 20.32
N ALA A 70 -2.16 16.22 19.50
CA ALA A 70 -3.11 17.30 19.69
C ALA A 70 -3.92 17.12 21.00
N THR A 71 -4.39 15.91 21.28
CA THR A 71 -5.13 15.59 22.52
C THR A 71 -4.24 15.59 23.77
N ALA A 72 -2.95 15.29 23.65
CA ALA A 72 -2.01 15.37 24.77
C ALA A 72 -1.58 16.80 25.12
N ALA A 73 -1.63 17.74 24.17
CA ALA A 73 -1.39 19.15 24.41
C ALA A 73 -2.58 19.79 25.14
N ASP A 74 -3.80 19.58 24.63
CA ASP A 74 -5.06 20.12 25.20
C ASP A 74 -5.34 19.65 26.64
N ARG A 75 -4.88 18.45 27.02
CA ARG A 75 -5.05 17.90 28.38
C ARG A 75 -4.08 18.48 29.42
N LYS A 76 -3.05 19.22 29.00
CA LYS A 76 -2.05 19.80 29.91
C LYS A 76 -2.35 21.25 30.31
N ASP A 77 -3.42 21.82 29.78
CA ASP A 77 -3.86 23.20 29.96
C ASP A 77 -4.97 23.30 31.02
#